data_AF-A0A7V3D606-F1
#
_entry.id   AF-A0A7V3D606-F1
#
_cell.length_a   1.000
_cell.length_b   1.000
_cell.length_c   1.000
_cell.angle_alpha   90.00
_cell.angle_beta   90.00
_cell.angle_gamma   90.00
#
_symmetry.space_group_name_H-M   'P 1'
#
loop_
_entity.id
_entity.type
_entity.pdbx_description
1 polymer ?
#
loop_
_entity_poly.entity_id
_entity_poly.type
_entity_poly.pdbx_seq_one_letter_code
_entity_poly.pdbx_strand_id
1 'polypeptide(L)'
;NGGFIFAEACCGSEDFTKRFRELIEKISESKEGLKVLDSNHPVWNAEFEVDPRFCKLEGLNQGCKTVVIFSPQPLAGWWNNNDHTSNKGKSAFHLAANVIAYATGKELPKPRLTRFEIVGDQDVKKPPRGYLQVAQLVHQKDAKPLAPKAMRVAMQEVRKLNLEVNLQPRILTLTSTGDQSDPRNLLNYKFFYMHDRNGFAIPPKENLKDLKFTLENGGLLLADAACGSTQFDESFRELMKALWPDKKLERIDVQANQAKNELFSKEVNGVAIDTVKYRLRDEKSKKVDRDFTVGPPLLEGIKINGRWVVIYSKLDIGCALEKHHTPDCVGHDHDSAKLLARAVVLYALRR
;
A
#
# COMPACT_ATOMS: atom_id res chain seq x y z
N ASN A 1 -8.22 1.22 7.21
CA ASN A 1 -7.75 1.59 8.56
C ASN A 1 -6.89 0.50 9.19
N GLY A 2 -6.49 -0.56 8.46
CA GLY A 2 -5.55 -1.54 9.00
C GLY A 2 -6.07 -2.44 10.13
N GLY A 3 -7.39 -2.49 10.35
CA GLY A 3 -7.98 -3.42 11.32
C GLY A 3 -7.81 -4.87 10.88
N PHE A 4 -7.81 -5.78 11.84
CA PHE A 4 -7.66 -7.21 11.62
C PHE A 4 -8.59 -7.97 12.56
N ILE A 5 -9.26 -9.00 12.05
CA ILE A 5 -10.14 -9.87 12.84
C ILE A 5 -9.51 -11.27 12.88
N PHE A 6 -9.28 -11.77 14.09
CA PHE A 6 -9.06 -13.19 14.33
C PHE A 6 -10.27 -13.75 15.06
N ALA A 7 -10.82 -14.84 14.55
CA ALA A 7 -11.95 -15.53 15.18
C ALA A 7 -11.70 -17.04 15.20
N GLU A 8 -12.29 -17.72 16.18
CA GLU A 8 -12.32 -19.18 16.22
C GLU A 8 -13.71 -19.71 16.58
N ALA A 9 -14.03 -20.89 16.09
CA ALA A 9 -15.21 -21.62 16.54
C ALA A 9 -14.89 -22.36 17.84
N CYS A 10 -15.35 -21.79 18.96
CA CYS A 10 -15.23 -22.43 20.27
C CYS A 10 -15.88 -23.83 20.21
N CYS A 11 -15.15 -24.84 20.70
CA CYS A 11 -15.54 -26.25 20.68
C CYS A 11 -15.95 -26.79 19.28
N GLY A 12 -15.53 -26.13 18.19
CA GLY A 12 -15.91 -26.52 16.82
C GLY A 12 -17.38 -26.25 16.48
N SER A 13 -18.02 -25.25 17.10
CA SER A 13 -19.42 -24.90 16.85
C SER A 13 -19.71 -24.64 15.37
N GLU A 14 -20.52 -25.49 14.76
CA GLU A 14 -20.94 -25.37 13.36
C GLU A 14 -21.87 -24.17 13.14
N ASP A 15 -22.76 -23.88 14.10
CA ASP A 15 -23.66 -22.72 14.03
C ASP A 15 -22.86 -21.41 14.03
N PHE A 16 -21.90 -21.27 14.96
CA PHE A 16 -21.02 -20.09 14.97
C PHE A 16 -20.23 -19.97 13.66
N THR A 17 -19.67 -21.09 13.18
CA THR A 17 -18.92 -21.14 11.92
C THR A 17 -19.76 -20.63 10.75
N LYS A 18 -21.01 -21.10 10.63
CA LYS A 18 -21.94 -20.66 9.59
C LYS A 18 -22.26 -19.17 9.72
N ARG A 19 -22.65 -18.72 10.91
CA ARG A 19 -23.03 -17.32 11.18
C ARG A 19 -21.87 -16.35 10.99
N PHE A 20 -20.65 -16.75 11.35
CA PHE A 20 -19.46 -15.93 11.15
C PHE A 20 -19.16 -15.74 9.67
N ARG A 21 -19.24 -16.80 8.85
CA ARG A 21 -19.09 -16.68 7.39
C ARG A 21 -20.14 -15.74 6.78
N GLU A 22 -21.42 -15.91 7.14
CA GLU A 22 -22.52 -15.02 6.72
C GLU A 22 -22.24 -13.55 7.09
N LEU A 23 -21.72 -13.30 8.29
CA LEU A 23 -21.36 -11.96 8.76
C LEU A 23 -20.23 -11.35 7.93
N ILE A 24 -19.16 -12.11 7.66
CA ILE A 24 -18.02 -11.61 6.87
C ILE A 24 -18.41 -11.33 5.43
N GLU A 25 -19.23 -12.15 4.80
CA GLU A 25 -19.77 -11.89 3.46
C GLU A 25 -20.57 -10.59 3.43
N LYS A 26 -21.43 -10.36 4.42
CA LYS A 26 -22.23 -9.13 4.54
C LYS A 26 -21.38 -7.88 4.74
N ILE A 27 -20.33 -7.94 5.57
CA ILE A 27 -19.48 -6.79 5.88
C ILE A 27 -18.52 -6.48 4.73
N SER A 28 -17.98 -7.51 4.08
CA SER A 28 -16.95 -7.34 3.04
C SER A 28 -17.52 -7.02 1.67
N GLU A 29 -18.83 -7.24 1.45
CA GLU A 29 -19.46 -7.24 0.13
C GLU A 29 -18.74 -8.19 -0.86
N SER A 30 -17.91 -9.11 -0.35
CA SER A 30 -17.12 -10.03 -1.15
C SER A 30 -17.97 -11.25 -1.44
N LYS A 31 -18.20 -11.51 -2.73
CA LYS A 31 -18.84 -12.76 -3.19
C LYS A 31 -17.98 -13.99 -2.95
N GLU A 32 -16.68 -13.80 -2.68
CA GLU A 32 -15.74 -14.91 -2.51
C GLU A 32 -15.70 -15.46 -1.08
N GLY A 33 -16.22 -14.70 -0.09
CA GLY A 33 -16.25 -15.12 1.31
C GLY A 33 -14.87 -15.43 1.93
N LEU A 34 -14.87 -16.23 2.99
CA LEU A 34 -13.66 -16.77 3.62
C LEU A 34 -13.16 -17.98 2.81
N LYS A 35 -11.86 -18.00 2.48
CA LYS A 35 -11.20 -19.09 1.74
C LYS A 35 -10.14 -19.75 2.60
N VAL A 36 -9.92 -21.05 2.42
CA VAL A 36 -8.82 -21.76 3.09
C VAL A 36 -7.48 -21.08 2.76
N LEU A 37 -6.67 -20.80 3.77
CA LEU A 37 -5.35 -20.22 3.60
C LEU A 37 -4.38 -21.24 3.02
N ASP A 38 -3.57 -20.78 2.07
CA ASP A 38 -2.49 -21.59 1.49
C ASP A 38 -1.47 -22.02 2.56
N SER A 39 -0.84 -23.18 2.39
CA SER A 39 0.21 -23.66 3.30
C SER A 39 1.43 -22.75 3.36
N ASN A 40 1.67 -21.95 2.31
CA ASN A 40 2.73 -20.96 2.26
C ASN A 40 2.29 -19.58 2.78
N HIS A 41 1.07 -19.46 3.33
CA HIS A 41 0.59 -18.18 3.84
C HIS A 41 1.49 -17.69 5.00
N PRO A 42 1.86 -16.39 5.06
CA PRO A 42 2.81 -15.87 6.05
C PRO A 42 2.41 -16.08 7.52
N VAL A 43 1.12 -16.29 7.80
CA VAL A 43 0.63 -16.60 9.15
C VAL A 43 1.23 -17.89 9.72
N TRP A 44 1.75 -18.78 8.89
CA TRP A 44 2.34 -20.04 9.34
C TRP A 44 3.77 -19.89 9.84
N ASN A 45 4.45 -18.78 9.53
CA ASN A 45 5.87 -18.58 9.85
C ASN A 45 6.27 -17.12 10.20
N ALA A 46 5.29 -16.25 10.47
CA ALA A 46 5.53 -14.84 10.77
C ALA A 46 6.50 -14.63 11.95
N GLU A 47 6.41 -15.43 13.02
CA GLU A 47 7.33 -15.42 14.16
C GLU A 47 7.96 -16.80 14.38
N PHE A 48 7.12 -17.83 14.50
CA PHE A 48 7.48 -19.23 14.70
C PHE A 48 7.02 -20.09 13.53
N GLU A 49 7.74 -21.17 13.22
CA GLU A 49 7.28 -22.16 12.24
C GLU A 49 6.12 -23.00 12.82
N VAL A 50 4.99 -23.00 12.15
CA VAL A 50 3.79 -23.78 12.49
C VAL A 50 3.36 -24.59 11.26
N ASP A 51 3.23 -25.90 11.43
CA ASP A 51 2.75 -26.78 10.36
C ASP A 51 1.31 -26.43 9.96
N PRO A 52 1.02 -26.06 8.70
CA PRO A 52 -0.33 -25.74 8.25
C PRO A 52 -1.34 -26.89 8.43
N ARG A 53 -0.89 -28.13 8.60
CA ARG A 53 -1.76 -29.27 8.92
C ARG A 53 -2.29 -29.25 10.35
N PHE A 54 -1.70 -28.43 11.22
CA PHE A 54 -2.15 -28.24 12.60
C PHE A 54 -3.59 -27.73 12.65
N CYS A 55 -3.92 -26.75 11.80
CA CYS A 55 -5.24 -26.13 11.77
C CYS A 55 -5.64 -25.68 10.36
N LYS A 56 -6.90 -25.89 9.97
CA LYS A 56 -7.42 -25.39 8.69
C LYS A 56 -7.90 -23.95 8.84
N LEU A 57 -6.98 -22.99 8.74
CA LEU A 57 -7.37 -21.58 8.77
C LEU A 57 -8.04 -21.14 7.47
N GLU A 58 -9.07 -20.33 7.61
CA GLU A 58 -9.72 -19.60 6.53
C GLU A 58 -9.38 -18.12 6.65
N GLY A 59 -9.40 -17.39 5.55
CA GLY A 59 -9.20 -15.95 5.58
C GLY A 59 -9.81 -15.21 4.40
N LEU A 60 -9.92 -13.90 4.58
CA LEU A 60 -10.41 -12.95 3.58
C LEU A 60 -9.30 -11.97 3.27
N ASN A 61 -8.97 -11.86 1.98
CA ASN A 61 -7.99 -10.91 1.49
C ASN A 61 -8.66 -9.57 1.14
N GLN A 62 -8.01 -8.49 1.54
CA GLN A 62 -8.30 -7.14 1.06
C GLN A 62 -6.99 -6.50 0.60
N GLY A 63 -6.86 -6.28 -0.71
CA GLY A 63 -5.60 -5.87 -1.32
C GLY A 63 -4.51 -6.92 -1.14
N CYS A 64 -3.35 -6.52 -0.61
CA CYS A 64 -2.22 -7.43 -0.35
C CYS A 64 -2.23 -8.11 1.03
N LYS A 65 -3.30 -7.95 1.82
CA LYS A 65 -3.35 -8.42 3.21
C LYS A 65 -4.59 -9.27 3.48
N THR A 66 -4.39 -10.35 4.22
CA THR A 66 -5.47 -11.10 4.86
C THR A 66 -5.97 -10.27 6.03
N VAL A 67 -7.20 -9.77 5.97
CA VAL A 67 -7.78 -8.88 6.99
C VAL A 67 -8.65 -9.61 8.00
N VAL A 68 -9.09 -10.82 7.65
CA VAL A 68 -9.81 -11.74 8.54
C VAL A 68 -9.11 -13.08 8.49
N ILE A 69 -8.83 -13.66 9.65
CA ILE A 69 -8.43 -15.06 9.80
C ILE A 69 -9.45 -15.74 10.72
N PHE A 70 -9.95 -16.88 10.29
CA PHE A 70 -10.93 -17.67 11.01
C PHE A 70 -10.45 -19.11 11.17
N SER A 71 -10.52 -19.62 12.40
CA SER A 71 -10.29 -21.03 12.71
C SER A 71 -11.62 -21.73 12.97
N PRO A 72 -12.08 -22.66 12.10
CA PRO A 72 -13.24 -23.51 12.40
C PRO A 72 -12.92 -24.55 13.49
N GLN A 73 -11.64 -24.71 13.86
CA GLN A 73 -11.19 -25.62 14.91
C GLN A 73 -10.89 -24.86 16.21
N PRO A 74 -11.14 -25.47 17.39
CA PRO A 74 -10.89 -24.81 18.66
C PRO A 74 -9.39 -24.70 18.98
N LEU A 75 -8.92 -23.49 19.28
CA LEU A 75 -7.56 -23.14 19.68
C LEU A 75 -7.52 -22.58 21.11
N ALA A 76 -8.53 -21.82 21.54
CA ALA A 76 -8.53 -21.12 22.82
C ALA A 76 -8.46 -22.05 24.03
N GLY A 77 -8.91 -23.29 23.91
CA GLY A 77 -8.76 -24.29 24.97
C GLY A 77 -7.30 -24.52 25.37
N TRP A 78 -6.36 -24.51 24.41
CA TRP A 78 -4.93 -24.65 24.67
C TRP A 78 -4.37 -23.44 25.43
N TRP A 79 -4.83 -22.24 25.07
CA TRP A 79 -4.41 -21.00 25.74
C TRP A 79 -4.97 -20.89 27.14
N ASN A 80 -6.26 -21.19 27.32
CA ASN A 80 -6.94 -21.14 28.60
C ASN A 80 -6.34 -22.13 29.60
N ASN A 81 -5.93 -23.31 29.14
CA ASN A 81 -5.25 -24.30 29.95
C ASN A 81 -3.75 -24.00 30.16
N ASN A 82 -3.24 -22.94 29.53
CA ASN A 82 -1.83 -22.55 29.55
C ASN A 82 -0.89 -23.73 29.20
N ASP A 83 -1.28 -24.54 28.21
CA ASP A 83 -0.54 -25.75 27.85
C ASP A 83 0.67 -25.42 26.96
N HIS A 84 1.82 -25.23 27.61
CA HIS A 84 3.12 -25.06 26.94
C HIS A 84 3.88 -26.37 26.77
N THR A 85 3.31 -27.49 27.21
CA THR A 85 4.04 -28.77 27.32
C THR A 85 3.73 -29.69 26.15
N SER A 86 2.46 -29.79 25.75
CA SER A 86 2.07 -30.63 24.63
C SER A 86 2.48 -29.99 23.30
N ASN A 87 2.74 -30.83 22.29
CA ASN A 87 3.05 -30.34 20.95
C ASN A 87 1.91 -29.49 20.37
N LYS A 88 0.65 -29.86 20.64
CA LYS A 88 -0.52 -29.11 20.16
C LYS A 88 -0.66 -27.77 20.88
N GLY A 89 -0.43 -27.74 22.19
CA GLY A 89 -0.45 -26.51 22.97
C GLY A 89 0.61 -25.51 22.49
N LYS A 90 1.86 -25.98 22.31
CA LYS A 90 2.94 -25.17 21.71
C LYS A 90 2.56 -24.62 20.34
N SER A 91 2.04 -25.45 19.43
CA SER A 91 1.60 -25.00 18.11
C SER A 91 0.46 -23.97 18.19
N ALA A 92 -0.46 -24.10 19.14
CA ALA A 92 -1.53 -23.12 19.35
C ALA A 92 -0.97 -21.75 19.81
N PHE A 93 -0.01 -21.74 20.74
CA PHE A 93 0.64 -20.50 21.20
C PHE A 93 1.50 -19.86 20.10
N HIS A 94 2.27 -20.66 19.36
CA HIS A 94 3.05 -20.19 18.21
C HIS A 94 2.14 -19.61 17.11
N LEU A 95 1.00 -20.26 16.83
CA LEU A 95 0.04 -19.75 15.86
C LEU A 95 -0.55 -18.41 16.32
N ALA A 96 -0.90 -18.26 17.59
CA ALA A 96 -1.38 -17.00 18.15
C ALA A 96 -0.34 -15.87 17.98
N ALA A 97 0.93 -16.16 18.32
CA ALA A 97 2.03 -15.22 18.14
C ALA A 97 2.20 -14.83 16.67
N ASN A 98 2.10 -15.79 15.74
CA ASN A 98 2.18 -15.50 14.32
C ASN A 98 1.01 -14.66 13.81
N VAL A 99 -0.23 -14.94 14.24
CA VAL A 99 -1.40 -14.15 13.88
C VAL A 99 -1.22 -12.69 14.33
N ILE A 100 -0.73 -12.48 15.56
CA ILE A 100 -0.44 -11.14 16.09
C ILE A 100 0.67 -10.47 15.29
N ALA A 101 1.79 -11.16 15.06
CA ALA A 101 2.92 -10.64 14.29
C ALA A 101 2.51 -10.26 12.85
N TYR A 102 1.69 -11.10 12.21
CA TYR A 102 1.14 -10.86 10.88
C TYR A 102 0.19 -9.66 10.86
N ALA A 103 -0.78 -9.63 11.78
CA ALA A 103 -1.79 -8.58 11.86
C ALA A 103 -1.17 -7.20 12.09
N THR A 104 -0.15 -7.14 12.96
CA THR A 104 0.54 -5.91 13.36
C THR A 104 1.72 -5.53 12.46
N GLY A 105 2.13 -6.41 11.53
CA GLY A 105 3.37 -6.21 10.77
C GLY A 105 4.63 -6.20 11.66
N LYS A 106 4.57 -6.82 12.84
CA LYS A 106 5.59 -6.77 13.91
C LYS A 106 5.83 -5.37 14.50
N GLU A 107 4.92 -4.43 14.28
CA GLU A 107 4.94 -3.16 15.00
C GLU A 107 4.38 -3.37 16.42
N LEU A 108 5.10 -2.87 17.43
CA LEU A 108 4.62 -2.91 18.80
C LEU A 108 3.32 -2.08 18.94
N PRO A 109 2.33 -2.56 19.71
CA PRO A 109 1.14 -1.77 19.98
C PRO A 109 1.55 -0.45 20.64
N LYS A 110 0.96 0.64 20.14
CA LYS A 110 1.22 1.96 20.70
C LYS A 110 0.79 2.02 22.17
N PRO A 111 1.42 2.86 23.02
CA PRO A 111 1.05 3.01 24.42
C PRO A 111 -0.47 3.20 24.59
N ARG A 112 -1.02 2.68 25.69
CA ARG A 112 -2.43 2.92 26.04
C ARG A 112 -2.70 4.43 26.06
N LEU A 113 -3.91 4.83 25.65
CA LEU A 113 -4.32 6.23 25.49
C LEU A 113 -3.65 7.00 24.34
N THR A 114 -2.88 6.33 23.48
CA THR A 114 -2.48 6.94 22.21
C THR A 114 -3.72 7.35 21.44
N ARG A 115 -3.90 8.66 21.24
CA ARG A 115 -5.01 9.17 20.44
C ARG A 115 -4.78 8.78 18.99
N PHE A 116 -5.71 8.02 18.45
CA PHE A 116 -5.78 7.79 17.01
C PHE A 116 -6.71 8.85 16.43
N GLU A 117 -6.21 9.63 15.48
CA GLU A 117 -7.09 10.38 14.59
C GLU A 117 -7.83 9.37 13.72
N ILE A 118 -9.05 9.01 14.15
CA ILE A 118 -9.97 8.28 13.28
C ILE A 118 -10.47 9.29 12.28
N VAL A 119 -9.97 9.16 11.05
CA VAL A 119 -10.52 9.89 9.91
C VAL A 119 -11.98 9.49 9.77
N GLY A 120 -12.88 10.35 10.25
CA GLY A 120 -14.31 10.23 9.99
C GLY A 120 -14.62 10.54 8.52
N ASP A 121 -15.71 9.99 8.00
CA ASP A 121 -16.24 10.38 6.68
C ASP A 121 -16.87 11.77 6.66
N GLN A 122 -16.95 12.44 7.81
CA GLN A 122 -17.58 13.75 7.99
C GLN A 122 -16.79 14.92 7.37
N ASP A 123 -15.49 14.75 7.08
CA ASP A 123 -14.62 15.83 6.56
C ASP A 123 -14.55 15.94 5.02
N VAL A 124 -15.45 15.26 4.30
CA VAL A 124 -15.53 15.38 2.84
C VAL A 124 -16.37 16.61 2.46
N LYS A 125 -15.97 17.80 2.92
CA LYS A 125 -16.27 19.00 2.12
C LYS A 125 -15.54 18.82 0.80
N LYS A 126 -16.29 18.57 -0.29
CA LYS A 126 -15.72 18.61 -1.64
C LYS A 126 -15.05 19.96 -1.79
N PRO A 127 -13.72 20.04 -1.89
CA PRO A 127 -13.09 21.32 -2.10
C PRO A 127 -13.57 21.88 -3.45
N PRO A 128 -13.63 23.21 -3.60
CA PRO A 128 -14.03 23.85 -4.85
C PRO A 128 -13.21 23.36 -6.05
N ARG A 129 -13.65 23.72 -7.26
CA ARG A 129 -12.83 23.51 -8.47
C ARG A 129 -11.53 24.33 -8.34
N GLY A 130 -10.41 23.76 -8.78
CA GLY A 130 -9.08 24.41 -8.79
C GLY A 130 -8.09 23.91 -7.73
N TYR A 131 -8.54 23.11 -6.76
CA TYR A 131 -7.66 22.48 -5.78
C TYR A 131 -7.00 21.22 -6.33
N LEU A 132 -5.83 20.86 -5.80
CA LEU A 132 -5.12 19.65 -6.20
C LEU A 132 -6.02 18.42 -6.00
N GLN A 133 -6.30 17.72 -7.09
CA GLN A 133 -7.01 16.45 -7.10
C GLN A 133 -6.12 15.36 -7.70
N VAL A 134 -6.08 14.21 -7.04
CA VAL A 134 -5.31 13.05 -7.49
C VAL A 134 -6.10 12.25 -8.52
N ALA A 135 -5.45 11.94 -9.64
CA ALA A 135 -5.88 10.89 -10.56
C ALA A 135 -5.19 9.58 -10.18
N GLN A 136 -5.94 8.61 -9.67
CA GLN A 136 -5.43 7.27 -9.37
C GLN A 136 -5.56 6.41 -10.62
N LEU A 137 -4.42 6.07 -11.22
CA LEU A 137 -4.32 5.33 -12.48
C LEU A 137 -4.41 3.83 -12.20
N VAL A 138 -5.32 3.16 -12.91
CA VAL A 138 -5.43 1.70 -12.96
C VAL A 138 -5.17 1.21 -14.39
N HIS A 139 -4.64 0.00 -14.53
CA HIS A 139 -4.23 -0.52 -15.83
C HIS A 139 -5.38 -1.19 -16.61
N GLN A 140 -6.53 -1.44 -15.99
CA GLN A 140 -7.73 -2.02 -16.61
C GLN A 140 -8.96 -1.19 -16.29
N LYS A 141 -9.90 -1.14 -17.23
CA LYS A 141 -11.20 -0.52 -17.00
C LYS A 141 -11.94 -1.26 -15.88
N ASP A 142 -12.61 -0.51 -15.02
CA ASP A 142 -13.38 -1.01 -13.87
C ASP A 142 -12.55 -1.71 -12.78
N ALA A 143 -11.21 -1.73 -12.91
CA ALA A 143 -10.34 -2.22 -11.87
C ALA A 143 -10.42 -1.33 -10.63
N LYS A 144 -10.50 -1.97 -9.47
CA LYS A 144 -10.39 -1.27 -8.18
C LYS A 144 -8.90 -1.08 -7.86
N PRO A 145 -8.48 0.12 -7.43
CA PRO A 145 -7.11 0.31 -6.98
C PRO A 145 -6.79 -0.61 -5.81
N LEU A 146 -5.57 -1.15 -5.80
CA LEU A 146 -5.10 -2.07 -4.75
C LEU A 146 -5.05 -1.42 -3.36
N ALA A 147 -4.69 -0.14 -3.32
CA ALA A 147 -4.72 0.72 -2.13
C ALA A 147 -5.65 1.95 -2.39
N PRO A 148 -6.98 1.80 -2.27
CA PRO A 148 -7.95 2.83 -2.66
C PRO A 148 -8.01 4.04 -1.72
N LYS A 149 -7.49 3.93 -0.50
CA LYS A 149 -7.42 4.96 0.54
C LYS A 149 -6.03 5.60 0.68
N ALA A 150 -4.98 5.04 0.05
CA ALA A 150 -3.60 5.55 0.13
C ALA A 150 -3.52 7.07 -0.15
N MET A 151 -4.09 7.53 -1.26
CA MET A 151 -4.04 8.94 -1.63
C MET A 151 -4.89 9.83 -0.73
N ARG A 152 -6.00 9.31 -0.17
CA ARG A 152 -6.75 10.03 0.87
C ARG A 152 -5.87 10.29 2.09
N VAL A 153 -5.12 9.29 2.55
CA VAL A 153 -4.18 9.43 3.68
C VAL A 153 -3.07 10.43 3.34
N ALA A 154 -2.47 10.35 2.15
CA ALA A 154 -1.43 11.28 1.73
C ALA A 154 -1.93 12.74 1.68
N MET A 155 -3.10 12.98 1.11
CA MET A 155 -3.72 14.31 1.04
C MET A 155 -4.08 14.86 2.43
N GLN A 156 -4.42 14.00 3.39
CA GLN A 156 -4.66 14.42 4.78
C GLN A 156 -3.38 14.89 5.48
N GLU A 157 -2.26 14.21 5.25
CA GLU A 157 -0.96 14.65 5.77
C GLU A 157 -0.54 16.01 5.21
N VAL A 158 -0.97 16.34 3.99
CA VAL A 158 -0.79 17.67 3.39
C VAL A 158 -1.74 18.70 4.00
N ARG A 159 -3.02 18.34 4.25
CA ARG A 159 -3.98 19.24 4.94
C ARG A 159 -3.51 19.67 6.34
N LYS A 160 -2.77 18.82 7.05
CA LYS A 160 -2.15 19.16 8.35
C LYS A 160 -1.19 20.35 8.28
N LEU A 161 -0.73 20.72 7.07
CA LEU A 161 0.11 21.89 6.82
C LEU A 161 -0.72 23.13 6.41
N ASN A 162 -2.04 23.13 6.66
CA ASN A 162 -2.99 24.17 6.25
C ASN A 162 -3.07 24.38 4.73
N LEU A 163 -2.72 23.35 3.94
CA LEU A 163 -2.91 23.34 2.50
C LEU A 163 -4.23 22.66 2.17
N GLU A 164 -5.09 23.35 1.45
CA GLU A 164 -6.35 22.78 0.98
C GLU A 164 -6.11 21.90 -0.24
N VAL A 165 -6.57 20.65 -0.18
CA VAL A 165 -6.43 19.63 -1.23
C VAL A 165 -7.68 18.75 -1.27
N ASN A 166 -7.94 18.09 -2.40
CA ASN A 166 -9.04 17.15 -2.54
C ASN A 166 -8.67 15.78 -1.93
N LEU A 167 -9.49 15.30 -1.00
CA LEU A 167 -9.29 14.00 -0.36
C LEU A 167 -9.82 12.82 -1.18
N GLN A 168 -10.67 13.08 -2.19
CA GLN A 168 -11.28 12.05 -3.00
C GLN A 168 -10.53 11.91 -4.33
N PRO A 169 -9.71 10.85 -4.49
CA PRO A 169 -9.07 10.57 -5.77
C PRO A 169 -10.11 10.21 -6.83
N ARG A 170 -9.79 10.49 -8.09
CA ARG A 170 -10.56 10.04 -9.26
C ARG A 170 -9.83 8.85 -9.88
N ILE A 171 -10.53 7.73 -10.05
CA ILE A 171 -9.97 6.54 -10.69
C ILE A 171 -10.05 6.73 -12.21
N LEU A 172 -8.92 6.57 -12.89
CA LEU A 172 -8.79 6.70 -14.35
C LEU A 172 -7.94 5.55 -14.89
N THR A 173 -8.01 5.28 -16.20
CA THR A 173 -7.07 4.36 -16.85
C THR A 173 -5.90 5.12 -17.48
N LEU A 174 -4.86 4.40 -17.91
CA LEU A 174 -3.70 4.99 -18.61
C LEU A 174 -4.04 5.68 -19.94
N THR A 175 -5.18 5.32 -20.56
CA THR A 175 -5.53 5.75 -21.93
C THR A 175 -6.87 6.48 -22.05
N SER A 176 -7.78 6.32 -21.08
CA SER A 176 -9.11 6.95 -21.14
C SER A 176 -9.83 6.92 -19.78
N THR A 177 -10.93 7.65 -19.71
CA THR A 177 -11.86 7.67 -18.58
C THR A 177 -12.61 6.33 -18.45
N GLY A 178 -13.03 6.01 -17.23
CA GLY A 178 -14.01 4.93 -16.99
C GLY A 178 -15.41 5.25 -17.54
N ASP A 179 -15.65 6.48 -18.01
CA ASP A 179 -16.97 7.00 -18.39
C ASP A 179 -16.89 7.91 -19.63
N GLN A 180 -17.68 7.61 -20.68
CA GLN A 180 -17.74 8.38 -21.93
C GLN A 180 -18.40 9.76 -21.76
N SER A 181 -19.04 10.04 -20.63
CA SER A 181 -19.79 11.27 -20.39
C SER A 181 -19.00 12.43 -19.74
N ASP A 182 -17.76 12.19 -19.26
CA ASP A 182 -16.87 13.23 -18.70
C ASP A 182 -15.59 13.35 -19.55
N PRO A 183 -15.56 14.18 -20.62
CA PRO A 183 -14.44 14.30 -21.57
C PRO A 183 -13.15 14.92 -21.00
N ARG A 184 -13.01 14.99 -19.67
CA ARG A 184 -11.90 15.64 -18.96
C ARG A 184 -10.74 14.68 -18.68
N ASN A 185 -10.35 14.02 -19.76
CA ASN A 185 -9.43 12.91 -20.01
C ASN A 185 -8.30 12.64 -18.98
N LEU A 186 -7.06 13.06 -19.22
CA LEU A 186 -5.98 13.06 -18.21
C LEU A 186 -5.48 14.49 -17.97
N LEU A 187 -5.71 15.37 -18.95
CA LEU A 187 -5.25 16.76 -19.02
C LEU A 187 -5.72 17.66 -17.86
N ASN A 188 -6.78 17.26 -17.14
CA ASN A 188 -7.36 18.02 -16.03
C ASN A 188 -6.68 17.76 -14.69
N TYR A 189 -5.78 16.78 -14.64
CA TYR A 189 -5.07 16.40 -13.43
C TYR A 189 -3.60 16.76 -13.58
N LYS A 190 -2.99 17.20 -12.48
CA LYS A 190 -1.54 17.49 -12.43
C LYS A 190 -0.80 16.55 -11.49
N PHE A 191 -1.51 15.67 -10.81
CA PHE A 191 -0.93 14.68 -9.93
C PHE A 191 -1.58 13.33 -10.15
N PHE A 192 -0.76 12.39 -10.58
CA PHE A 192 -1.16 11.02 -10.89
C PHE A 192 -0.54 10.07 -9.88
N TYR A 193 -1.28 9.04 -9.51
CA TYR A 193 -0.80 7.99 -8.62
C TYR A 193 -1.07 6.61 -9.23
N MET A 194 -0.06 5.75 -9.30
CA MET A 194 -0.19 4.38 -9.80
C MET A 194 0.43 3.39 -8.82
N HIS A 195 -0.35 2.42 -8.36
CA HIS A 195 0.11 1.41 -7.41
C HIS A 195 -0.60 0.10 -7.68
N ASP A 196 0.18 -0.93 -7.97
CA ASP A 196 -0.32 -2.27 -8.22
C ASP A 196 0.74 -3.33 -7.90
N ARG A 197 0.30 -4.58 -7.87
CA ARG A 197 1.13 -5.76 -7.78
C ARG A 197 1.28 -6.45 -9.14
N ASN A 198 0.29 -6.34 -10.01
CA ASN A 198 0.28 -7.10 -11.26
C ASN A 198 1.07 -6.36 -12.35
N GLY A 199 1.73 -7.13 -13.21
CA GLY A 199 2.22 -6.60 -14.48
C GLY A 199 1.06 -6.19 -15.40
N PHE A 200 1.34 -5.34 -16.37
CA PHE A 200 0.32 -4.83 -17.30
C PHE A 200 0.88 -4.64 -18.71
N ALA A 201 -0.02 -4.80 -19.69
CA ALA A 201 0.32 -4.53 -21.09
C ALA A 201 0.45 -3.02 -21.32
N ILE A 202 1.51 -2.61 -22.02
CA ILE A 202 1.73 -1.21 -22.34
C ILE A 202 0.74 -0.81 -23.44
N PRO A 203 -0.07 0.24 -23.22
CA PRO A 203 -0.97 0.70 -24.26
C PRO A 203 -0.18 1.21 -25.49
N PRO A 204 -0.80 1.19 -26.68
CA PRO A 204 -0.20 1.81 -27.87
C PRO A 204 0.21 3.26 -27.60
N LYS A 205 1.36 3.67 -28.16
CA LYS A 205 2.01 4.96 -27.85
C LYS A 205 1.10 6.16 -28.12
N GLU A 206 0.28 6.07 -29.17
CA GLU A 206 -0.73 7.05 -29.55
C GLU A 206 -1.76 7.31 -28.44
N ASN A 207 -2.03 6.31 -27.60
CA ASN A 207 -2.98 6.41 -26.49
C ASN A 207 -2.35 6.97 -25.21
N LEU A 208 -1.02 7.09 -25.17
CA LEU A 208 -0.28 7.67 -24.04
C LEU A 208 0.01 9.17 -24.20
N LYS A 209 -0.40 9.77 -25.33
CA LYS A 209 -0.10 11.18 -25.67
C LYS A 209 -0.57 12.17 -24.61
N ASP A 210 -1.76 11.99 -24.04
CA ASP A 210 -2.34 12.91 -23.06
C ASP A 210 -1.61 12.82 -21.72
N LEU A 211 -1.26 11.60 -21.29
CA LEU A 211 -0.44 11.39 -20.10
C LEU A 211 0.92 12.05 -20.27
N LYS A 212 1.61 11.75 -21.38
CA LYS A 212 2.92 12.32 -21.70
C LYS A 212 2.86 13.85 -21.70
N PHE A 213 1.93 14.42 -22.47
CA PHE A 213 1.75 15.87 -22.54
C PHE A 213 1.53 16.48 -21.16
N THR A 214 0.69 15.86 -20.33
CA THR A 214 0.43 16.37 -18.99
C THR A 214 1.66 16.35 -18.11
N LEU A 215 2.43 15.25 -18.12
CA LEU A 215 3.67 15.12 -17.35
C LEU A 215 4.75 16.11 -17.82
N GLU A 216 4.85 16.35 -19.13
CA GLU A 216 5.77 17.37 -19.67
C GLU A 216 5.33 18.81 -19.36
N ASN A 217 4.03 19.02 -19.11
CA ASN A 217 3.42 20.34 -18.87
C ASN A 217 2.90 20.49 -17.42
N GLY A 218 3.78 20.21 -16.45
CA GLY A 218 3.57 20.48 -15.03
C GLY A 218 2.86 19.37 -14.25
N GLY A 219 2.57 18.23 -14.88
CA GLY A 219 2.11 17.04 -14.21
C GLY A 219 3.22 16.29 -13.48
N LEU A 220 2.84 15.49 -12.48
CA LEU A 220 3.73 14.57 -11.78
C LEU A 220 3.04 13.21 -11.63
N LEU A 221 3.76 12.14 -11.93
CA LEU A 221 3.35 10.76 -11.65
C LEU A 221 4.15 10.21 -10.48
N LEU A 222 3.46 9.89 -9.39
CA LEU A 222 3.98 9.01 -8.34
C LEU A 222 3.56 7.58 -8.64
N ALA A 223 4.49 6.65 -8.64
CA ALA A 223 4.18 5.23 -8.73
C ALA A 223 4.97 4.39 -7.73
N ASP A 224 4.38 3.29 -7.25
CA ASP A 224 5.07 2.35 -6.39
C ASP A 224 4.64 0.89 -6.59
N ALA A 225 5.61 -0.02 -6.47
CA ALA A 225 5.38 -1.45 -6.64
C ALA A 225 4.89 -2.09 -5.34
N ALA A 226 3.65 -2.63 -5.36
CA ALA A 226 3.07 -3.28 -4.19
C ALA A 226 3.89 -4.50 -3.75
N CYS A 227 4.27 -4.53 -2.48
CA CYS A 227 5.15 -5.53 -1.88
C CYS A 227 6.44 -5.83 -2.69
N GLY A 228 6.97 -4.83 -3.41
CA GLY A 228 8.17 -4.97 -4.25
C GLY A 228 7.98 -5.85 -5.49
N SER A 229 6.79 -5.82 -6.10
CA SER A 229 6.48 -6.62 -7.29
C SER A 229 7.43 -6.34 -8.46
N THR A 230 8.13 -7.38 -8.91
CA THR A 230 8.99 -7.32 -10.11
C THR A 230 8.18 -7.21 -11.39
N GLN A 231 7.00 -7.84 -11.46
CA GLN A 231 6.13 -7.78 -12.65
C GLN A 231 5.62 -6.36 -12.91
N PHE A 232 5.25 -5.66 -11.83
CA PHE A 232 4.87 -4.25 -11.92
C PHE A 232 6.08 -3.36 -12.24
N ASP A 233 7.25 -3.59 -11.61
CA ASP A 233 8.48 -2.84 -11.90
C ASP A 233 8.86 -2.92 -13.38
N GLU A 234 8.84 -4.13 -13.95
CA GLU A 234 9.12 -4.37 -15.37
C GLU A 234 8.13 -3.63 -16.27
N SER A 235 6.82 -3.79 -16.02
CA SER A 235 5.77 -3.13 -16.81
C SER A 235 5.84 -1.61 -16.69
N PHE A 236 6.12 -1.08 -15.50
CA PHE A 236 6.26 0.35 -15.27
C PHE A 236 7.48 0.93 -16.00
N ARG A 237 8.62 0.22 -16.00
CA ARG A 237 9.80 0.62 -16.77
C ARG A 237 9.54 0.62 -18.27
N GLU A 238 8.83 -0.37 -18.78
CA GLU A 238 8.43 -0.40 -20.20
C GLU A 238 7.46 0.75 -20.55
N LEU A 239 6.53 1.09 -19.65
CA LEU A 239 5.69 2.28 -19.80
C LEU A 239 6.53 3.56 -19.90
N MET A 240 7.55 3.70 -19.04
CA MET A 240 8.45 4.86 -19.08
C MET A 240 9.23 4.94 -20.39
N LYS A 241 9.72 3.81 -20.91
CA LYS A 241 10.37 3.74 -22.23
C LYS A 241 9.41 4.10 -23.36
N ALA A 242 8.14 3.69 -23.27
CA ALA A 242 7.13 4.05 -24.27
C ALA A 242 6.84 5.56 -24.29
N LEU A 243 6.81 6.20 -23.12
CA LEU A 243 6.66 7.66 -22.99
C LEU A 243 7.92 8.40 -23.46
N TRP A 244 9.10 7.97 -23.02
CA TRP A 244 10.39 8.59 -23.30
C TRP A 244 11.48 7.52 -23.59
N PRO A 245 11.69 7.14 -24.86
CA PRO A 245 12.65 6.10 -25.24
C PRO A 245 14.10 6.38 -24.80
N ASP A 246 14.49 7.66 -24.77
CA ASP A 246 15.85 8.09 -24.43
C ASP A 246 16.03 8.42 -22.94
N LYS A 247 15.01 8.18 -22.11
CA LYS A 247 15.05 8.41 -20.67
C LYS A 247 14.88 7.10 -19.92
N LYS A 248 15.60 6.99 -18.81
CA LYS A 248 15.47 5.87 -17.86
C LYS A 248 15.18 6.43 -16.48
N LEU A 249 14.50 5.63 -15.67
CA LEU A 249 14.40 5.88 -14.24
C LEU A 249 15.82 5.90 -13.66
N GLU A 250 16.19 7.02 -13.06
CA GLU A 250 17.47 7.21 -12.38
C GLU A 250 17.24 7.41 -10.90
N ARG A 251 18.22 7.00 -10.09
CA ARG A 251 18.17 7.19 -8.65
C ARG A 251 18.07 8.69 -8.32
N ILE A 252 17.08 9.07 -7.51
CA ILE A 252 17.02 10.42 -6.94
C ILE A 252 18.03 10.47 -5.80
N ASP A 253 19.18 11.10 -6.05
CA ASP A 253 20.21 11.30 -5.05
C ASP A 253 19.74 12.27 -3.96
N VAL A 254 19.84 11.86 -2.70
CA VAL A 254 19.32 12.63 -1.56
C VAL A 254 20.04 13.96 -1.43
N GLN A 255 21.37 13.96 -1.45
CA GLN A 255 22.19 15.14 -1.20
C GLN A 255 22.08 16.16 -2.34
N ALA A 256 22.17 15.71 -3.59
CA ALA A 256 22.04 16.55 -4.76
C ALA A 256 20.64 17.17 -4.87
N ASN A 257 19.61 16.44 -4.47
CA ASN A 257 18.23 16.92 -4.48
C ASN A 257 17.96 17.93 -3.35
N GLN A 258 18.53 17.69 -2.15
CA GLN A 258 18.52 18.67 -1.07
C GLN A 258 19.26 19.96 -1.47
N ALA A 259 20.47 19.86 -2.03
CA ALA A 259 21.26 21.01 -2.47
C ALA A 259 20.59 21.86 -3.56
N LYS A 260 19.66 21.27 -4.32
CA LYS A 260 18.87 21.96 -5.36
C LYS A 260 17.50 22.43 -4.86
N ASN A 261 17.21 22.34 -3.56
CA ASN A 261 15.92 22.66 -2.95
C ASN A 261 14.75 21.90 -3.61
N GLU A 262 14.95 20.61 -3.88
CA GLU A 262 13.98 19.72 -4.54
C GLU A 262 13.29 18.77 -3.52
N LEU A 263 12.72 17.65 -4.01
CA LEU A 263 11.92 16.65 -3.30
C LEU A 263 12.28 16.35 -1.83
N PHE A 264 13.55 16.20 -1.48
CA PHE A 264 14.02 15.84 -0.12
C PHE A 264 14.51 17.03 0.71
N SER A 265 14.50 18.24 0.15
CA SER A 265 15.01 19.45 0.81
C SER A 265 14.14 19.90 1.98
N LYS A 266 14.77 20.62 2.92
CA LYS A 266 14.09 21.30 4.01
C LYS A 266 13.12 22.35 3.48
N GLU A 267 13.48 23.01 2.38
CA GLU A 267 12.70 24.04 1.72
C GLU A 267 11.34 23.48 1.35
N VAL A 268 11.28 22.32 0.68
CA VAL A 268 10.03 21.66 0.27
C VAL A 268 9.23 21.12 1.45
N ASN A 269 9.91 20.52 2.44
CA ASN A 269 9.26 19.67 3.44
C ASN A 269 9.16 20.28 4.86
N GLY A 270 9.77 21.43 5.09
CA GLY A 270 10.02 22.02 6.42
C GLY A 270 11.21 21.37 7.17
N VAL A 271 11.53 20.12 6.86
CA VAL A 271 12.65 19.33 7.40
C VAL A 271 13.26 18.51 6.27
N ALA A 272 14.58 18.43 6.18
CA ALA A 272 15.24 17.59 5.18
C ALA A 272 14.93 16.11 5.42
N ILE A 273 14.78 15.35 4.34
CA ILE A 273 14.51 13.91 4.40
C ILE A 273 15.81 13.17 4.07
N ASP A 274 16.50 12.71 5.11
CA ASP A 274 17.75 11.96 4.97
C ASP A 274 17.53 10.45 5.03
N THR A 275 16.59 10.02 5.86
CA THR A 275 16.36 8.60 6.15
C THR A 275 14.88 8.26 6.21
N VAL A 276 14.59 7.03 5.82
CA VAL A 276 13.31 6.36 5.94
C VAL A 276 13.53 4.92 6.43
N LYS A 277 12.45 4.28 6.86
CA LYS A 277 12.42 2.88 7.23
C LYS A 277 11.79 2.04 6.12
N TYR A 278 12.39 0.91 5.81
CA TYR A 278 11.86 -0.06 4.86
C TYR A 278 12.41 -1.47 5.08
N ARG A 279 11.68 -2.46 4.56
CA ARG A 279 12.11 -3.85 4.41
C ARG A 279 12.58 -4.07 2.98
N LEU A 280 13.68 -4.79 2.81
CA LEU A 280 14.15 -5.25 1.52
C LEU A 280 13.94 -6.75 1.38
N ARG A 281 14.03 -7.23 0.14
CA ARG A 281 14.18 -8.65 -0.14
C ARG A 281 15.66 -8.95 -0.17
N ASP A 282 16.10 -9.91 0.64
CA ASP A 282 17.45 -10.42 0.59
C ASP A 282 17.65 -11.18 -0.73
N GLU A 283 18.64 -10.77 -1.52
CA GLU A 283 18.85 -11.31 -2.87
C GLU A 283 19.30 -12.78 -2.87
N LYS A 284 19.92 -13.27 -1.79
CA LYS A 284 20.46 -14.63 -1.70
C LYS A 284 19.40 -15.64 -1.25
N SER A 285 18.69 -15.31 -0.17
CA SER A 285 17.66 -16.14 0.46
C SER A 285 16.28 -15.95 -0.15
N LYS A 286 16.07 -14.88 -0.93
CA LYS A 286 14.78 -14.43 -1.48
C LYS A 286 13.72 -14.13 -0.42
N LYS A 287 14.07 -14.17 0.87
CA LYS A 287 13.19 -13.83 1.98
C LYS A 287 13.17 -12.31 2.18
N VAL A 288 12.06 -11.81 2.71
CA VAL A 288 11.95 -10.40 3.10
C VAL A 288 12.53 -10.25 4.49
N ASP A 289 13.27 -9.16 4.70
CA ASP A 289 13.79 -8.82 6.03
C ASP A 289 12.64 -8.70 7.02
N ARG A 290 12.74 -9.42 8.14
CA ARG A 290 11.68 -9.43 9.16
C ARG A 290 11.53 -8.05 9.81
N ASP A 291 12.65 -7.33 9.97
CA ASP A 291 12.72 -6.04 10.62
C ASP A 291 12.89 -4.90 9.62
N PHE A 292 12.37 -3.73 9.97
CA PHE A 292 12.60 -2.53 9.20
C PHE A 292 14.03 -2.03 9.39
N THR A 293 14.70 -1.76 8.29
CA THR A 293 16.01 -1.12 8.27
C THR A 293 15.87 0.38 8.07
N VAL A 294 16.75 1.17 8.68
CA VAL A 294 16.82 2.62 8.47
C VAL A 294 17.85 2.89 7.39
N GLY A 295 17.49 3.63 6.35
CA GLY A 295 18.38 3.98 5.26
C GLY A 295 17.86 5.17 4.43
N PRO A 296 18.60 5.63 3.42
CA PRO A 296 18.17 6.74 2.59
C PRO A 296 16.92 6.38 1.77
N PRO A 297 16.06 7.36 1.39
CA PRO A 297 14.96 7.14 0.45
C PRO A 297 15.43 6.47 -0.83
N LEU A 298 14.78 5.36 -1.23
CA LEU A 298 15.16 4.59 -2.41
C LEU A 298 14.42 4.95 -3.71
N LEU A 299 14.02 6.21 -3.87
CA LEU A 299 13.20 6.64 -5.01
C LEU A 299 14.01 6.81 -6.30
N GLU A 300 13.40 6.43 -7.42
CA GLU A 300 13.88 6.70 -8.77
C GLU A 300 12.99 7.76 -9.44
N GLY A 301 13.44 8.37 -10.53
CA GLY A 301 12.63 9.33 -11.26
C GLY A 301 13.10 9.59 -12.69
N ILE A 302 12.29 10.36 -13.42
CA ILE A 302 12.65 10.92 -14.73
C ILE A 302 12.53 12.44 -14.66
N LYS A 303 13.59 13.14 -15.08
CA LYS A 303 13.56 14.59 -15.28
C LYS A 303 13.24 14.97 -16.73
N ILE A 304 12.31 15.91 -16.88
CA ILE A 304 12.09 16.65 -18.12
C ILE A 304 12.27 18.13 -17.80
N ASN A 305 13.08 18.84 -18.61
CA ASN A 305 13.39 20.26 -18.43
C ASN A 305 13.86 20.62 -16.99
N GLY A 306 14.67 19.74 -16.39
CA GLY A 306 15.22 19.94 -15.04
C GLY A 306 14.27 19.61 -13.88
N ARG A 307 13.01 19.27 -14.15
CA ARG A 307 11.99 18.91 -13.14
C ARG A 307 11.73 17.40 -13.14
N TRP A 308 11.65 16.78 -11.96
CA TRP A 308 11.07 15.44 -11.83
C TRP A 308 9.61 15.45 -12.28
N VAL A 309 9.28 14.66 -13.31
CA VAL A 309 7.91 14.46 -13.80
C VAL A 309 7.39 13.05 -13.49
N VAL A 310 8.31 12.14 -13.16
CA VAL A 310 8.01 10.82 -12.61
C VAL A 310 8.84 10.63 -11.36
N ILE A 311 8.21 10.14 -10.30
CA ILE A 311 8.84 9.63 -9.09
C ILE A 311 8.31 8.22 -8.87
N TYR A 312 9.21 7.28 -8.74
CA TYR A 312 8.92 5.86 -8.65
C TYR A 312 9.59 5.24 -7.43
N SER A 313 8.87 4.34 -6.75
CA SER A 313 9.40 3.53 -5.67
C SER A 313 9.27 2.05 -5.98
N LYS A 314 10.40 1.32 -6.01
CA LYS A 314 10.36 -0.14 -5.97
C LYS A 314 9.82 -0.69 -4.65
N LEU A 315 9.80 0.14 -3.61
CA LEU A 315 9.34 -0.21 -2.28
C LEU A 315 7.90 0.27 -2.10
N ASP A 316 7.04 -0.59 -1.58
CA ASP A 316 5.62 -0.30 -1.36
C ASP A 316 5.42 0.95 -0.48
N ILE A 317 4.70 1.92 -1.02
CA ILE A 317 4.20 3.12 -0.32
C ILE A 317 2.69 2.99 -0.12
N GLY A 318 1.96 2.49 -1.12
CA GLY A 318 0.50 2.42 -1.12
C GLY A 318 -0.11 1.60 0.01
N CYS A 319 0.31 0.33 0.15
CA CYS A 319 -0.18 -0.52 1.23
C CYS A 319 0.28 -0.01 2.61
N ALA A 320 1.49 0.57 2.67
CA ALA A 320 2.04 1.13 3.90
C ALA A 320 1.21 2.34 4.39
N LEU A 321 0.76 3.23 3.49
CA LEU A 321 -0.14 4.33 3.81
C LEU A 321 -1.46 3.85 4.44
N GLU A 322 -1.98 2.71 4.02
CA GLU A 322 -3.21 2.14 4.57
C GLU A 322 -3.04 1.27 5.82
N LYS A 323 -1.78 1.03 6.24
CA LYS A 323 -1.41 0.05 7.26
C LYS A 323 -1.81 -1.39 6.89
N HIS A 324 -1.76 -1.69 5.61
CA HIS A 324 -1.99 -3.02 5.05
C HIS A 324 -0.69 -3.75 4.69
N HIS A 325 0.47 -3.24 5.09
CA HIS A 325 1.71 -3.99 4.92
C HIS A 325 1.67 -5.27 5.79
N THR A 326 2.31 -6.32 5.29
CA THR A 326 2.52 -7.60 6.00
C THR A 326 4.03 -7.81 6.18
N PRO A 327 4.47 -8.69 7.11
CA PRO A 327 5.91 -8.96 7.31
C PRO A 327 6.65 -9.38 6.04
N ASP A 328 5.95 -10.05 5.11
CA ASP A 328 6.52 -10.58 3.87
C ASP A 328 6.43 -9.59 2.69
N CYS A 329 6.02 -8.35 2.95
CA CYS A 329 5.97 -7.30 1.95
C CYS A 329 7.22 -6.42 2.03
N VAL A 330 7.90 -6.30 0.88
CA VAL A 330 8.96 -5.33 0.65
C VAL A 330 8.33 -3.95 0.54
N GLY A 331 8.79 -3.00 1.34
CA GLY A 331 8.13 -1.70 1.42
C GLY A 331 8.51 -0.86 2.62
N HIS A 332 7.94 0.34 2.67
CA HIS A 332 8.13 1.28 3.76
C HIS A 332 7.26 0.95 4.97
N ASP A 333 7.69 1.41 6.15
CA ASP A 333 6.78 1.49 7.29
C ASP A 333 5.76 2.63 7.08
N HIS A 334 4.72 2.66 7.92
CA HIS A 334 3.63 3.63 7.74
C HIS A 334 4.10 5.09 7.86
N ASP A 335 5.01 5.38 8.78
CA ASP A 335 5.48 6.75 9.02
C ASP A 335 6.39 7.24 7.89
N SER A 336 7.26 6.39 7.35
CA SER A 336 8.08 6.72 6.17
C SER A 336 7.24 6.86 4.92
N ALA A 337 6.24 6.01 4.72
CA ALA A 337 5.33 6.11 3.58
C ALA A 337 4.57 7.44 3.57
N LYS A 338 4.07 7.88 4.74
CA LYS A 338 3.47 9.23 4.88
C LYS A 338 4.47 10.34 4.59
N LEU A 339 5.69 10.23 5.11
CA LEU A 339 6.74 11.22 4.91
C LEU A 339 7.05 11.40 3.42
N LEU A 340 7.26 10.30 2.70
CA LEU A 340 7.56 10.31 1.26
C LEU A 340 6.35 10.77 0.43
N ALA A 341 5.15 10.25 0.69
CA ALA A 341 3.96 10.65 -0.04
C ALA A 341 3.67 12.16 0.13
N ARG A 342 3.80 12.68 1.35
CA ARG A 342 3.69 14.13 1.62
C ARG A 342 4.73 14.92 0.84
N ALA A 343 5.99 14.47 0.84
CA ALA A 343 7.08 15.16 0.13
C ALA A 343 6.82 15.25 -1.38
N VAL A 344 6.36 14.16 -1.98
CA VAL A 344 6.04 14.10 -3.41
C VAL A 344 4.88 15.05 -3.76
N VAL A 345 3.86 15.14 -2.91
CA VAL A 345 2.73 16.07 -3.11
C VAL A 345 3.16 17.52 -2.93
N LEU A 346 3.96 17.83 -1.90
CA LEU A 346 4.49 19.18 -1.68
C LEU A 346 5.40 19.62 -2.84
N TYR A 347 6.22 18.70 -3.35
CA TYR A 347 7.02 18.94 -4.54
C TYR A 347 6.14 19.26 -5.77
N ALA A 348 5.03 18.52 -5.95
CA ALA A 348 4.08 18.77 -7.04
C ALA A 348 3.37 20.11 -6.93
N LEU A 349 3.09 20.60 -5.72
CA LEU A 349 2.42 21.88 -5.49
C LEU A 349 3.31 23.10 -5.70
N ARG A 350 4.63 22.95 -5.56
CA ARG A 350 5.60 24.06 -5.59
C ARG A 350 6.23 24.31 -6.96
N ARG A 351 6.13 23.35 -7.86
CA ARG A 351 6.71 23.39 -9.19
C ARG A 351 5.58 23.22 -10.18
#